data_AF-A0AAW2F633-F1
#
_entry.id   AF-A0AAW2F633-F1
#
_cell.length_a   1.000
_cell.length_b   1.000
_cell.length_c   1.000
_cell.angle_alpha   90.00
_cell.angle_beta   90.00
_cell.angle_gamma   90.00
#
_symmetry.space_group_name_H-M   'P 1'
#
loop_
_entity.id
_entity.type
_entity.pdbx_description
1 polymer ?
#
loop_
_entity_poly.entity_id
_entity_poly.type
_entity_poly.pdbx_seq_one_letter_code
_entity_poly.pdbx_strand_id
1 'polypeptide(L)'
;MLSQADPLSQNLFNLDLDTWRPLRTKLTPVFTSRKLKEMFVLISECSDHLVDYLEKLVKETNTIECHEVTAKYATDVIGNCAFGIEMDALANEDSEFRRIGRDVFRPPLTHRIRNTIKEYWPKLFDFLGHIVPDSEITSFFTRVIVDTMAYREKHNIVRHDFVNTLMELKNSDKLGDFDLTDSLLAAQAFIFFAAGYETSSTAMTNVLYELALNQKMQDRLRDEIDQEYLKHGNDFAYKNVLEMVYLDKIVKGMS
;
A
#
# COMPACT_ATOMS: atom_id res chain seq x y z
N MET A 1 24.63 -0.02 -8.70
CA MET A 1 24.48 1.05 -9.70
C MET A 1 23.31 0.74 -10.63
N LEU A 2 22.06 0.86 -10.14
CA LEU A 2 20.84 0.77 -10.96
C LEU A 2 20.02 2.08 -10.83
N SER A 3 20.67 3.18 -10.42
CA SER A 3 20.01 4.31 -9.78
C SER A 3 19.33 5.30 -10.74
N GLN A 4 19.85 5.50 -11.95
CA GLN A 4 19.33 6.51 -12.87
C GLN A 4 18.22 6.00 -13.80
N ALA A 5 18.33 4.76 -14.29
CA ALA A 5 17.39 4.21 -15.28
C ALA A 5 16.04 3.77 -14.69
N ASP A 6 16.02 3.54 -13.37
CA ASP A 6 14.84 3.17 -12.59
C ASP A 6 14.94 3.69 -11.15
N PRO A 7 14.61 4.98 -10.93
CA PRO A 7 14.76 5.61 -9.61
C PRO A 7 13.96 4.90 -8.50
N LEU A 8 12.77 4.38 -8.81
CA LEU A 8 11.91 3.70 -7.83
C LEU A 8 12.48 2.34 -7.37
N SER A 9 13.46 1.79 -8.08
CA SER A 9 14.14 0.56 -7.67
C SER A 9 15.03 0.75 -6.43
N GLN A 10 15.41 1.99 -6.09
CA GLN A 10 16.20 2.32 -4.90
C GLN A 10 15.32 2.34 -3.64
N ASN A 11 14.73 1.20 -3.31
CA ASN A 11 13.80 1.07 -2.20
C ASN A 11 14.27 0.01 -1.20
N LEU A 12 13.68 0.02 0.00
CA LEU A 12 14.10 -0.81 1.14
C LEU A 12 14.23 -2.32 0.83
N PHE A 13 13.61 -2.85 -0.21
CA PHE A 13 13.74 -4.26 -0.60
C PHE A 13 15.00 -4.55 -1.44
N ASN A 14 15.56 -3.54 -2.10
CA ASN A 14 16.65 -3.67 -3.08
C ASN A 14 17.94 -2.95 -2.66
N LEU A 15 17.95 -2.26 -1.51
CA LEU A 15 19.13 -1.57 -1.00
C LEU A 15 20.18 -2.56 -0.47
N ASP A 16 21.44 -2.18 -0.61
CA ASP A 16 22.57 -2.86 0.03
C ASP A 16 22.53 -2.71 1.56
N LEU A 17 23.27 -3.55 2.28
CA LEU A 17 23.21 -3.62 3.75
C LEU A 17 23.55 -2.29 4.44
N ASP A 18 24.52 -1.55 3.91
CA ASP A 18 25.04 -0.33 4.51
C ASP A 18 24.03 0.82 4.40
N THR A 19 23.28 0.87 3.30
CA THR A 19 22.18 1.83 3.11
C THR A 19 20.86 1.36 3.74
N TRP A 20 20.57 0.07 3.67
CA TRP A 20 19.33 -0.54 4.17
C TRP A 20 19.17 -0.39 5.68
N ARG A 21 20.22 -0.66 6.45
CA ARG A 21 20.12 -0.73 7.92
C ARG A 21 19.76 0.65 8.54
N PRO A 22 20.42 1.75 8.17
CA PRO A 22 20.03 3.09 8.62
C PRO A 22 18.59 3.45 8.22
N LEU A 23 18.21 3.18 6.96
CA LEU A 23 16.89 3.54 6.45
C LEU A 23 15.79 2.76 7.15
N ARG A 24 15.97 1.44 7.27
CA ARG A 24 15.04 0.56 8.01
C ARG A 24 14.85 1.02 9.44
N THR A 25 15.93 1.40 10.11
CA THR A 25 15.89 1.87 11.51
C THR A 25 15.00 3.10 11.65
N LYS A 26 15.05 4.02 10.68
CA LYS A 26 14.22 5.24 10.67
C LYS A 26 12.77 5.01 10.27
N LEU A 27 12.49 4.01 9.45
CA LEU A 27 11.14 3.68 8.98
C LEU A 27 10.38 2.74 9.95
N THR A 28 11.10 1.95 10.76
CA THR A 28 10.50 1.01 11.72
C THR A 28 9.48 1.66 12.69
N PRO A 29 9.69 2.89 13.21
CA PRO A 29 8.73 3.56 14.09
C PRO A 29 7.33 3.77 13.51
N VAL A 30 7.17 3.76 12.17
CA VAL A 30 5.86 3.86 11.50
C VAL A 30 4.95 2.69 11.85
N PHE A 31 5.52 1.52 12.15
CA PHE A 31 4.78 0.28 12.41
C PHE A 31 4.67 -0.07 13.90
N THR A 32 4.80 0.92 14.78
CA THR A 32 4.58 0.71 16.22
C THR A 32 3.10 0.42 16.51
N SER A 33 2.81 -0.33 17.59
CA SER A 33 1.42 -0.65 17.98
C SER A 33 0.55 0.60 18.17
N ARG A 34 1.13 1.72 18.62
CA ARG A 34 0.43 3.00 18.72
C ARG A 34 0.00 3.51 17.34
N LYS A 35 0.92 3.49 16.36
CA LYS A 35 0.64 3.94 14.98
C LYS A 35 -0.37 3.04 14.29
N LEU A 36 -0.27 1.72 14.48
CA LEU A 36 -1.26 0.77 13.94
C LEU A 36 -2.65 1.02 14.52
N LYS A 37 -2.76 1.35 15.81
CA LYS A 37 -4.03 1.74 16.43
C LYS A 37 -4.58 3.05 15.86
N GLU A 38 -3.73 4.02 15.56
CA GLU A 38 -4.13 5.27 14.88
C GLU A 38 -4.63 4.98 13.45
N MET A 39 -3.94 4.10 12.71
CA MET A 39 -4.34 3.67 11.37
C MET A 39 -5.65 2.88 11.35
N PHE A 40 -5.95 2.12 12.41
CA PHE A 40 -7.17 1.31 12.49
C PHE A 40 -8.45 2.13 12.24
N VAL A 41 -8.50 3.38 12.70
CA VAL A 41 -9.65 4.27 12.46
C VAL A 41 -9.84 4.49 10.95
N LEU A 42 -8.76 4.81 10.24
CA LEU A 42 -8.78 5.01 8.78
C LEU A 42 -9.13 3.73 8.01
N ILE A 43 -8.64 2.58 8.48
CA ILE A 43 -8.99 1.27 7.91
C ILE A 43 -10.48 0.98 8.10
N SER A 44 -11.04 1.33 9.26
CA SER A 44 -12.47 1.18 9.54
C SER A 44 -13.31 2.07 8.62
N GLU A 45 -12.93 3.34 8.45
CA GLU A 45 -13.59 4.27 7.52
C GLU A 45 -13.56 3.74 6.07
N CYS A 46 -12.42 3.21 5.63
CA CYS A 46 -12.32 2.56 4.32
C CYS A 46 -13.22 1.31 4.22
N SER A 47 -13.43 0.60 5.33
CA SER A 47 -14.30 -0.58 5.39
C SER A 47 -15.77 -0.20 5.23
N ASP A 48 -16.19 0.94 5.80
CA ASP A 48 -17.55 1.48 5.62
C ASP A 48 -17.79 1.82 4.14
N HIS A 49 -16.82 2.48 3.48
CA HIS A 49 -16.89 2.74 2.04
C HIS A 49 -16.95 1.46 1.19
N LEU A 50 -16.26 0.40 1.62
CA LEU A 50 -16.31 -0.90 0.96
C LEU A 50 -17.72 -1.53 1.08
N VAL A 51 -18.34 -1.44 2.25
CA VAL A 51 -19.73 -1.92 2.46
C VAL A 51 -20.68 -1.17 1.53
N ASP A 52 -20.63 0.17 1.51
CA ASP A 52 -21.46 1.00 0.63
C ASP A 52 -21.26 0.65 -0.86
N TYR A 53 -20.02 0.40 -1.27
CA TYR A 53 -19.68 -0.01 -2.62
C TYR A 53 -20.26 -1.39 -2.95
N LEU A 54 -20.11 -2.37 -2.05
CA LEU A 54 -20.65 -3.71 -2.23
C LEU A 54 -22.19 -3.70 -2.30
N GLU A 55 -22.87 -2.91 -1.47
CA GLU A 55 -24.32 -2.76 -1.50
C GLU A 55 -24.86 -2.21 -2.82
N LYS A 56 -24.09 -1.33 -3.48
CA LYS A 56 -24.41 -0.85 -4.83
C LYS A 56 -24.15 -1.96 -5.86
N LEU A 57 -22.99 -2.61 -5.78
CA LEU A 57 -22.56 -3.62 -6.73
C LEU A 57 -23.52 -4.82 -6.78
N VAL A 58 -24.01 -5.31 -5.63
CA VAL A 58 -24.96 -6.43 -5.57
C VAL A 58 -26.35 -6.11 -6.15
N LYS A 59 -26.68 -4.81 -6.33
CA LYS A 59 -27.92 -4.39 -7.02
C LYS A 59 -27.78 -4.43 -8.54
N GLU A 60 -26.55 -4.33 -9.05
CA GLU A 60 -26.24 -4.25 -10.49
C GLU A 60 -25.84 -5.61 -11.06
N THR A 61 -25.14 -6.45 -10.28
CA THR A 61 -24.61 -7.73 -10.71
C THR A 61 -24.74 -8.82 -9.64
N ASN A 62 -24.94 -10.06 -10.09
CA ASN A 62 -24.93 -11.25 -9.22
C ASN A 62 -23.53 -11.86 -9.06
N THR A 63 -22.53 -11.34 -9.76
CA THR A 63 -21.14 -11.81 -9.71
C THR A 63 -20.21 -10.69 -9.31
N ILE A 64 -19.34 -10.97 -8.34
CA ILE A 64 -18.35 -10.04 -7.81
C ILE A 64 -16.96 -10.58 -8.14
N GLU A 65 -16.13 -9.76 -8.76
CA GLU A 65 -14.71 -10.06 -8.96
C GLU A 65 -13.96 -9.69 -7.68
N CYS A 66 -13.75 -10.67 -6.80
CA CYS A 66 -13.19 -10.44 -5.45
C CYS A 66 -11.80 -9.80 -5.48
N HIS A 67 -10.97 -10.11 -6.47
CA HIS A 67 -9.65 -9.51 -6.57
C HIS A 67 -9.74 -8.01 -6.83
N GLU A 68 -10.56 -7.57 -7.78
CA GLU A 68 -10.78 -6.15 -8.07
C GLU A 68 -11.34 -5.40 -6.85
N VAL A 69 -12.27 -5.99 -6.11
CA VAL A 69 -12.84 -5.36 -4.91
C VAL A 69 -11.78 -5.20 -3.82
N THR A 70 -11.05 -6.26 -3.50
CA THR A 70 -10.02 -6.23 -2.45
C THR A 70 -8.83 -5.37 -2.85
N ALA A 71 -8.50 -5.29 -4.14
CA ALA A 71 -7.55 -4.34 -4.71
C ALA A 71 -7.97 -2.88 -4.49
N LYS A 72 -9.20 -2.51 -4.85
CA LYS A 72 -9.72 -1.14 -4.61
C LYS A 72 -9.63 -0.78 -3.13
N TYR A 73 -10.09 -1.68 -2.27
CA TYR A 73 -10.04 -1.48 -0.83
C TYR A 73 -8.60 -1.33 -0.30
N ALA A 74 -7.67 -2.20 -0.71
CA ALA A 74 -6.28 -2.11 -0.31
C ALA A 74 -5.61 -0.80 -0.79
N THR A 75 -6.01 -0.28 -1.95
CA THR A 75 -5.57 1.02 -2.48
C THR A 75 -6.01 2.16 -1.57
N ASP A 76 -7.30 2.20 -1.21
CA ASP A 76 -7.84 3.25 -0.35
C ASP A 76 -7.24 3.21 1.06
N VAL A 77 -7.04 2.00 1.60
CA VAL A 77 -6.37 1.82 2.90
C VAL A 77 -4.93 2.34 2.88
N ILE A 78 -4.11 1.92 1.91
CA ILE A 78 -2.71 2.38 1.87
C ILE A 78 -2.62 3.88 1.54
N GLY A 79 -3.52 4.39 0.71
CA GLY A 79 -3.70 5.82 0.42
C GLY A 79 -3.91 6.65 1.66
N ASN A 80 -4.92 6.29 2.45
CA ASN A 80 -5.25 7.01 3.67
C ASN A 80 -4.21 6.82 4.77
N CYS A 81 -3.79 5.58 5.04
CA CYS A 81 -2.89 5.29 6.17
C CYS A 81 -1.43 5.74 5.94
N ALA A 82 -0.89 5.53 4.74
CA ALA A 82 0.51 5.88 4.47
C ALA A 82 0.65 7.31 3.93
N PHE A 83 -0.18 7.70 2.96
CA PHE A 83 -0.02 8.97 2.26
C PHE A 83 -0.88 10.09 2.83
N GLY A 84 -1.92 9.76 3.59
CA GLY A 84 -2.92 10.73 4.04
C GLY A 84 -3.65 11.36 2.85
N ILE A 85 -3.84 10.59 1.77
CA ILE A 85 -4.50 10.99 0.53
C ILE A 85 -5.70 10.08 0.31
N GLU A 86 -6.86 10.69 0.14
CA GLU A 86 -8.08 10.00 -0.31
C GLU A 86 -7.90 9.64 -1.80
N MET A 87 -7.74 8.34 -2.08
CA MET A 87 -7.53 7.84 -3.44
C MET A 87 -8.85 7.53 -4.18
N ASP A 88 -9.95 7.38 -3.42
CA ASP A 88 -11.30 7.09 -3.88
C ASP A 88 -11.37 5.96 -4.93
N ALA A 89 -10.56 4.92 -4.79
CA ALA A 89 -10.48 3.81 -5.74
C ALA A 89 -11.79 3.00 -5.81
N LEU A 90 -12.54 2.94 -4.70
CA LEU A 90 -13.89 2.36 -4.65
C LEU A 90 -14.93 3.21 -5.39
N ALA A 91 -14.85 4.54 -5.30
CA ALA A 91 -15.87 5.46 -5.83
C ALA A 91 -15.60 5.94 -7.26
N ASN A 92 -14.33 6.08 -7.65
CA ASN A 92 -13.93 6.67 -8.93
C ASN A 92 -13.04 5.70 -9.73
N GLU A 93 -13.56 5.21 -10.86
CA GLU A 93 -12.82 4.27 -11.70
C GLU A 93 -11.72 4.90 -12.54
N ASP A 94 -11.79 6.21 -12.76
CA ASP A 94 -10.90 6.96 -13.65
C ASP A 94 -9.84 7.76 -12.88
N SER A 95 -9.68 7.53 -11.58
CA SER A 95 -8.66 8.24 -10.79
C SER A 95 -7.24 7.89 -11.27
N GLU A 96 -6.37 8.90 -11.32
CA GLU A 96 -4.97 8.73 -11.74
C GLU A 96 -4.26 7.69 -10.85
N PHE A 97 -4.53 7.71 -9.53
CA PHE A 97 -4.02 6.72 -8.58
C PHE A 97 -4.45 5.29 -8.93
N ARG A 98 -5.71 5.07 -9.30
CA ARG A 98 -6.19 3.73 -9.68
C ARG A 98 -5.56 3.25 -10.98
N ARG A 99 -5.41 4.14 -11.98
CA ARG A 99 -4.72 3.79 -13.24
C ARG A 99 -3.27 3.39 -12.97
N ILE A 100 -2.54 4.23 -12.22
CA ILE A 100 -1.14 3.96 -11.88
C ILE A 100 -1.02 2.69 -11.02
N GLY A 101 -1.88 2.52 -10.03
CA GLY A 101 -1.95 1.29 -9.23
C GLY A 101 -2.16 0.05 -10.10
N ARG A 102 -3.10 0.09 -11.05
CA ARG A 102 -3.32 -1.00 -12.01
C ARG A 102 -2.07 -1.27 -12.86
N ASP A 103 -1.40 -0.24 -13.35
CA ASP A 103 -0.20 -0.39 -14.20
C ASP A 103 1.01 -0.93 -13.44
N VAL A 104 1.09 -0.70 -12.12
CA VAL A 104 2.12 -1.31 -11.26
C VAL A 104 1.99 -2.84 -11.24
N PHE A 105 0.77 -3.38 -11.19
CA PHE A 105 0.53 -4.83 -10.99
C PHE A 105 0.10 -5.58 -12.24
N ARG A 106 -0.55 -4.90 -13.18
CA ARG A 106 -0.89 -5.40 -14.52
C ARG A 106 -0.18 -4.55 -15.57
N PRO A 107 1.17 -4.54 -15.58
CA PRO A 107 1.92 -3.68 -16.47
C PRO A 107 1.57 -3.97 -17.94
N PRO A 108 1.41 -2.91 -18.76
CA PRO A 108 1.24 -3.08 -20.19
C PRO A 108 2.51 -3.69 -20.80
N LEU A 109 2.39 -4.23 -22.01
CA LEU A 109 3.47 -4.98 -22.67
C LEU A 109 4.80 -4.20 -22.74
N THR A 110 4.74 -2.88 -22.90
CA THR A 110 5.90 -1.98 -22.90
C THR A 110 6.71 -2.05 -21.60
N HIS A 111 6.03 -2.02 -20.44
CA HIS A 111 6.65 -2.14 -19.12
C HIS A 111 7.18 -3.55 -18.86
N ARG A 112 6.48 -4.59 -19.35
CA ARG A 112 6.98 -5.98 -19.26
C ARG A 112 8.30 -6.15 -20.01
N ILE A 113 8.38 -5.65 -21.25
CA ILE A 113 9.61 -5.69 -22.03
C ILE A 113 10.74 -4.93 -21.31
N ARG A 114 10.44 -3.74 -20.77
CA ARG A 114 11.41 -2.94 -19.99
C ARG A 114 11.95 -3.73 -18.79
N ASN A 115 11.08 -4.38 -18.02
CA ASN A 115 11.46 -5.19 -16.86
C ASN A 115 12.26 -6.44 -17.26
N THR A 116 11.89 -7.11 -18.36
CA THR A 116 12.64 -8.26 -18.89
C THR A 116 14.05 -7.85 -19.33
N ILE A 117 14.22 -6.71 -20.02
CA ILE A 117 15.54 -6.21 -20.40
C ILE A 117 16.38 -5.91 -19.16
N LYS A 118 15.79 -5.30 -18.14
CA LYS A 118 16.46 -5.02 -16.86
C LYS A 118 16.96 -6.29 -16.17
N GLU A 119 16.14 -7.33 -16.12
CA GLU A 119 16.45 -8.58 -15.42
C GLU A 119 17.52 -9.40 -16.15
N TYR A 120 17.41 -9.54 -17.47
CA TYR A 120 18.31 -10.39 -18.24
C TYR A 120 19.55 -9.65 -18.77
N TRP A 121 19.46 -8.35 -19.05
CA TRP A 121 20.54 -7.52 -19.61
C TRP A 121 20.74 -6.19 -18.87
N PRO A 122 21.14 -6.22 -17.58
CA PRO A 122 21.27 -5.02 -16.74
C PRO A 122 22.21 -3.97 -17.32
N LYS A 123 23.36 -4.37 -17.90
CA LYS A 123 24.31 -3.42 -18.51
C LYS A 123 23.74 -2.67 -19.71
N LEU A 124 22.88 -3.33 -20.51
CA LEU A 124 22.20 -2.68 -21.63
C LEU A 124 21.13 -1.72 -21.12
N PHE A 125 20.40 -2.12 -20.09
CA PHE A 125 19.40 -1.28 -19.44
C PHE A 125 20.03 0.00 -18.88
N ASP A 126 21.17 -0.11 -18.20
CA ASP A 126 21.90 1.05 -17.67
C ASP A 126 22.40 1.98 -18.78
N PHE A 127 22.95 1.41 -19.86
CA PHE A 127 23.39 2.20 -21.02
C PHE A 127 22.24 2.95 -21.68
N LEU A 128 21.09 2.30 -21.85
CA LEU A 128 19.88 2.92 -22.40
C LEU A 128 19.20 3.85 -21.38
N GLY A 129 19.53 3.74 -20.10
CA GLY A 129 18.92 4.50 -19.01
C GLY A 129 19.02 6.02 -19.15
N HIS A 130 20.05 6.53 -19.82
CA HIS A 130 20.19 7.96 -20.10
C HIS A 130 19.27 8.46 -21.24
N ILE A 131 18.74 7.54 -22.04
CA ILE A 131 17.93 7.82 -23.24
C ILE A 131 16.45 7.49 -22.98
N VAL A 132 16.19 6.51 -22.12
CA VAL A 132 14.83 6.06 -21.81
C VAL A 132 14.23 6.98 -20.73
N PRO A 133 13.09 7.64 -21.00
CA PRO A 133 12.44 8.49 -20.01
C PRO A 133 11.98 7.69 -18.79
N ASP A 134 11.84 8.40 -17.68
CA ASP A 134 11.22 7.88 -16.47
C ASP A 134 9.85 7.29 -16.80
N SER A 135 9.48 6.21 -16.12
CA SER A 135 8.14 5.65 -16.26
C SER A 135 7.12 6.65 -15.73
N GLU A 136 5.88 6.54 -16.24
CA GLU A 136 4.76 7.33 -15.73
C GLU A 136 4.56 7.11 -14.22
N ILE A 137 4.79 5.87 -13.76
CA ILE A 137 4.76 5.47 -12.35
C ILE A 137 5.81 6.28 -11.54
N THR A 138 7.06 6.36 -12.01
CA THR A 138 8.11 7.15 -11.35
C THR A 138 7.74 8.62 -11.26
N SER A 139 7.26 9.20 -12.35
CA SER A 139 6.86 10.61 -12.41
C SER A 139 5.68 10.90 -11.47
N PHE A 140 4.71 9.99 -11.43
CA PHE A 140 3.55 10.07 -10.58
C PHE A 140 3.93 10.05 -9.09
N PHE A 141 4.63 9.02 -8.63
CA PHE A 141 4.99 8.89 -7.21
C PHE A 141 5.93 9.99 -6.75
N THR A 142 6.87 10.42 -7.61
CA THR A 142 7.74 11.56 -7.30
C THR A 142 6.93 12.83 -7.12
N ARG A 143 6.03 13.14 -8.06
CA ARG A 143 5.15 14.32 -7.96
C ARG A 143 4.28 14.28 -6.72
N VAL A 144 3.55 13.18 -6.48
CA VAL A 144 2.67 13.03 -5.32
C VAL A 144 3.41 13.27 -4.01
N ILE A 145 4.59 12.67 -3.84
CA ILE A 145 5.35 12.80 -2.60
C ILE A 145 5.93 14.20 -2.43
N VAL A 146 6.55 14.75 -3.47
CA VAL A 146 7.14 16.09 -3.41
C VAL A 146 6.07 17.16 -3.17
N ASP A 147 4.96 17.11 -3.91
CA ASP A 147 3.86 18.07 -3.78
C ASP A 147 3.19 17.97 -2.40
N THR A 148 2.99 16.75 -1.89
CA THR A 148 2.39 16.55 -0.55
C THR A 148 3.31 17.08 0.55
N MET A 149 4.62 16.82 0.47
CA MET A 149 5.58 17.34 1.44
C MET A 149 5.65 18.87 1.39
N ALA A 150 5.74 19.45 0.19
CA ALA A 150 5.79 20.90 -0.01
C ALA A 150 4.51 21.60 0.49
N TYR A 151 3.35 21.02 0.22
CA TYR A 151 2.07 21.53 0.72
C TYR A 151 2.03 21.52 2.25
N ARG A 152 2.41 20.40 2.88
CA ARG A 152 2.39 20.28 4.35
C ARG A 152 3.36 21.24 5.02
N GLU A 153 4.56 21.40 4.46
CA GLU A 153 5.56 22.34 4.96
C GLU A 153 5.04 23.78 4.88
N LYS A 154 4.49 24.19 3.73
CA LYS A 154 3.92 25.53 3.52
C LYS A 154 2.77 25.84 4.48
N HIS A 155 1.96 24.84 4.82
CA HIS A 155 0.76 25.00 5.63
C HIS A 155 0.95 24.60 7.11
N ASN A 156 2.17 24.23 7.53
CA ASN A 156 2.48 23.73 8.87
C ASN A 156 1.58 22.55 9.31
N ILE A 157 1.26 21.66 8.38
CA ILE A 157 0.42 20.49 8.64
C ILE A 157 1.31 19.35 9.13
N VAL A 158 1.08 18.91 10.36
CA VAL A 158 1.70 17.69 10.91
C VAL A 158 0.65 16.60 10.93
N ARG A 159 0.84 15.57 10.09
CA ARG A 159 0.08 14.33 10.15
C ARG A 159 1.01 13.22 10.58
N HIS A 160 0.47 12.25 11.30
CA HIS A 160 1.26 11.23 11.96
C HIS A 160 1.44 9.97 11.11
N ASP A 161 1.61 10.15 9.80
CA ASP A 161 1.63 9.15 8.74
C ASP A 161 3.03 8.92 8.12
N PHE A 162 3.11 8.08 7.08
CA PHE A 162 4.38 7.73 6.43
C PHE A 162 5.04 8.94 5.75
N VAL A 163 4.27 9.83 5.13
CA VAL A 163 4.81 11.04 4.48
C VAL A 163 5.50 11.95 5.49
N ASN A 164 4.96 12.10 6.70
CA ASN A 164 5.62 12.88 7.74
C ASN A 164 6.93 12.24 8.20
N THR A 165 7.00 10.90 8.25
CA THR A 165 8.28 10.21 8.46
C THR A 165 9.27 10.47 7.33
N LEU A 166 8.82 10.55 6.08
CA LEU A 166 9.68 10.95 4.95
C LEU A 166 10.16 12.41 5.07
N MET A 167 9.33 13.32 5.57
CA MET A 167 9.73 14.71 5.87
C MET A 167 10.77 14.79 7.00
N GLU A 168 10.57 14.05 8.09
CA GLU A 168 11.54 13.95 9.19
C GLU A 168 12.87 13.34 8.73
N LEU A 169 12.80 12.34 7.85
CA LEU A 169 13.98 11.78 7.19
C LEU A 169 14.71 12.85 6.39
N LYS A 170 14.02 13.56 5.48
CA LYS A 170 14.60 14.61 4.64
C LYS A 170 15.31 15.71 5.46
N ASN A 171 14.78 16.03 6.63
CA ASN A 171 15.31 17.05 7.53
C ASN A 171 16.44 16.55 8.46
N SER A 172 16.78 15.26 8.42
CA SER A 172 17.88 14.71 9.22
C SER A 172 19.23 14.86 8.52
N ASP A 173 20.28 15.20 9.29
CA ASP A 173 21.65 15.38 8.80
C ASP A 173 22.24 14.05 8.32
N LYS A 174 21.98 13.72 7.05
CA LYS A 174 22.44 12.55 6.28
C LYS A 174 22.09 11.19 6.88
N LEU A 175 21.69 10.27 6.01
CA LEU A 175 21.48 8.88 6.38
C LEU A 175 22.76 8.09 6.09
N GLY A 176 23.78 8.27 6.93
CA GLY A 176 25.13 7.77 6.65
C GLY A 176 25.80 8.60 5.55
N ASP A 177 26.33 7.96 4.51
CA ASP A 177 27.01 8.60 3.38
C ASP A 177 26.09 8.89 2.17
N PHE A 178 24.78 8.63 2.27
CA PHE A 178 23.84 8.79 1.15
C PHE A 178 22.95 10.03 1.28
N ASP A 179 22.74 10.73 0.16
CA ASP A 179 21.88 11.91 0.06
C ASP A 179 20.40 11.49 -0.07
N LEU A 180 19.55 12.04 0.80
CA LEU A 180 18.11 11.81 0.75
C LEU A 180 17.48 12.65 -0.37
N THR A 181 17.54 12.13 -1.61
CA THR A 181 16.92 12.77 -2.77
C THR A 181 15.40 12.57 -2.79
N ASP A 182 14.69 13.47 -3.46
CA ASP A 182 13.24 13.34 -3.66
C ASP A 182 12.88 12.01 -4.36
N SER A 183 13.73 11.54 -5.28
CA SER A 183 13.56 10.24 -5.93
C SER A 183 13.71 9.07 -4.96
N LEU A 184 14.58 9.15 -3.95
CA LEU A 184 14.73 8.11 -2.94
C LEU A 184 13.51 8.06 -2.01
N LEU A 185 12.99 9.23 -1.62
CA LEU A 185 11.78 9.33 -0.80
C LEU A 185 10.57 8.77 -1.58
N ALA A 186 10.45 9.12 -2.86
CA ALA A 186 9.45 8.57 -3.76
C ALA A 186 9.60 7.05 -3.93
N ALA A 187 10.84 6.53 -4.02
CA ALA A 187 11.09 5.08 -4.08
C ALA A 187 10.62 4.35 -2.82
N GLN A 188 10.78 4.96 -1.63
CA GLN A 188 10.24 4.37 -0.40
C GLN A 188 8.71 4.39 -0.43
N ALA A 189 8.11 5.54 -0.71
CA ALA A 189 6.66 5.65 -0.88
C ALA A 189 6.09 4.60 -1.84
N PHE A 190 6.69 4.48 -3.02
CA PHE A 190 6.30 3.50 -4.02
C PHE A 190 6.33 2.08 -3.49
N ILE A 191 7.40 1.65 -2.81
CA ILE A 191 7.46 0.25 -2.35
C ILE A 191 6.47 -0.04 -1.21
N PHE A 192 6.20 0.93 -0.33
CA PHE A 192 5.17 0.77 0.71
C PHE A 192 3.77 0.70 0.11
N PHE A 193 3.49 1.51 -0.91
CA PHE A 193 2.27 1.39 -1.70
C PHE A 193 2.19 0.00 -2.35
N ALA A 194 3.23 -0.39 -3.09
CA ALA A 194 3.21 -1.59 -3.90
C ALA A 194 3.08 -2.86 -3.06
N ALA A 195 3.92 -2.98 -2.02
CA ALA A 195 3.92 -4.13 -1.12
C ALA A 195 2.66 -4.19 -0.26
N GLY A 196 2.18 -3.05 0.24
CA GLY A 196 0.98 -2.97 1.08
C GLY A 196 -0.29 -3.34 0.33
N TYR A 197 -0.41 -2.90 -0.92
CA TYR A 197 -1.55 -3.24 -1.78
C TYR A 197 -1.57 -4.73 -2.15
N GLU A 198 -0.52 -5.25 -2.79
CA GLU A 198 -0.60 -6.53 -3.52
C GLU A 198 -0.74 -7.72 -2.58
N THR A 199 0.05 -7.70 -1.50
CA THR A 199 0.06 -8.78 -0.52
C THR A 199 -1.28 -8.83 0.22
N SER A 200 -1.83 -7.68 0.58
CA SER A 200 -3.11 -7.59 1.31
C SER A 200 -4.29 -7.95 0.42
N SER A 201 -4.36 -7.44 -0.81
CA SER A 201 -5.45 -7.75 -1.76
C SER A 201 -5.46 -9.24 -2.11
N THR A 202 -4.30 -9.83 -2.36
CA THR A 202 -4.16 -11.27 -2.63
C THR A 202 -4.57 -12.11 -1.42
N ALA A 203 -4.11 -11.75 -0.22
CA ALA A 203 -4.49 -12.45 1.00
C ALA A 203 -6.01 -12.41 1.24
N MET A 204 -6.63 -11.23 1.12
CA MET A 204 -8.08 -11.07 1.24
C MET A 204 -8.82 -11.87 0.16
N THR A 205 -8.35 -11.84 -1.09
CA THR A 205 -8.94 -12.61 -2.19
C THR A 205 -8.95 -14.11 -1.89
N ASN A 206 -7.81 -14.65 -1.43
CA ASN A 206 -7.69 -16.06 -1.08
C ASN A 206 -8.59 -16.44 0.10
N VAL A 207 -8.66 -15.59 1.13
CA VAL A 207 -9.58 -15.78 2.26
C VAL A 207 -11.03 -15.82 1.77
N LEU A 208 -11.45 -14.86 0.94
CA LEU A 208 -12.81 -14.83 0.39
C LEU A 208 -13.13 -16.07 -0.45
N TYR A 209 -12.18 -16.52 -1.27
CA TYR A 209 -12.32 -17.73 -2.09
C TYR A 209 -12.53 -18.98 -1.22
N GLU A 210 -11.70 -19.18 -0.20
CA GLU A 210 -11.80 -20.34 0.69
C GLU A 210 -13.07 -20.31 1.56
N LEU A 211 -13.49 -19.12 2.01
CA LEU A 211 -14.76 -18.95 2.72
C LEU A 211 -15.96 -19.29 1.81
N ALA A 212 -15.91 -18.91 0.53
CA ALA A 212 -16.98 -19.22 -0.43
C ALA A 212 -17.10 -20.72 -0.72
N LEU A 213 -15.99 -21.47 -0.69
CA LEU A 213 -16.00 -22.93 -0.85
C LEU A 213 -16.40 -23.67 0.43
N ASN A 214 -16.21 -23.07 1.61
CA ASN A 214 -16.38 -23.72 2.90
C ASN A 214 -17.42 -23.01 3.78
N GLN A 215 -18.71 -23.19 3.49
CA GLN A 215 -19.80 -22.50 4.21
C GLN A 215 -19.74 -22.66 5.75
N LYS A 216 -19.37 -23.85 6.25
CA LYS A 216 -19.21 -24.09 7.70
C LYS A 216 -18.12 -23.22 8.35
N MET A 217 -17.03 -22.97 7.61
CA MET A 217 -15.95 -22.10 8.04
C MET A 217 -16.42 -20.65 8.01
N GLN A 218 -17.15 -20.25 6.96
CA GLN A 218 -17.74 -18.92 6.86
C GLN A 218 -18.73 -18.62 7.99
N ASP A 219 -19.68 -19.51 8.24
CA ASP A 219 -20.69 -19.32 9.29
C ASP A 219 -20.03 -19.23 10.67
N ARG A 220 -19.06 -20.10 10.95
CA ARG A 220 -18.31 -20.06 12.20
C ARG A 220 -17.51 -18.76 12.39
N LEU A 221 -16.89 -18.25 11.32
CA LEU A 221 -16.19 -16.97 11.39
C LEU A 221 -17.18 -15.82 11.62
N ARG A 222 -18.33 -15.84 10.94
CA ARG A 222 -19.39 -14.86 11.14
C ARG A 222 -19.89 -14.86 12.59
N ASP A 223 -20.10 -16.04 13.17
CA ASP A 223 -20.50 -16.18 14.57
C ASP A 223 -19.47 -15.57 15.54
N GLU A 224 -18.16 -15.74 15.28
CA GLU A 224 -17.11 -15.11 16.09
C GLU A 224 -17.15 -13.58 15.97
N ILE A 225 -17.27 -13.06 14.75
CA ILE A 225 -17.34 -11.62 14.47
C ILE A 225 -18.58 -11.00 15.14
N ASP A 226 -19.75 -11.63 15.00
CA ASP A 226 -21.00 -11.16 15.58
C ASP A 226 -20.93 -11.16 17.11
N GLN A 227 -20.32 -12.17 17.72
CA GLN A 227 -20.12 -12.22 19.17
C GLN A 227 -19.23 -11.09 19.67
N GLU A 228 -18.14 -10.78 18.98
CA GLU A 228 -17.27 -9.66 19.35
C GLU A 228 -17.97 -8.31 19.15
N TYR A 229 -18.74 -8.16 18.07
CA TYR A 229 -19.52 -6.94 17.83
C TYR A 229 -20.63 -6.76 18.87
N LEU A 230 -21.30 -7.82 19.31
CA LEU A 230 -22.31 -7.75 20.39
C LEU A 230 -21.71 -7.34 21.74
N LYS A 231 -20.47 -7.73 22.03
CA LYS A 231 -19.78 -7.38 23.28
C LYS A 231 -19.34 -5.91 23.32
N HIS A 232 -18.95 -5.37 22.18
CA HIS A 232 -18.27 -4.07 22.10
C HIS A 232 -19.08 -2.98 21.40
N GLY A 233 -20.03 -3.32 20.53
CA GLY A 233 -20.86 -2.39 19.79
C GLY A 233 -20.03 -1.31 19.09
N ASN A 234 -20.38 -0.05 19.33
CA ASN A 234 -19.67 1.11 18.77
C ASN A 234 -18.25 1.30 19.33
N ASP A 235 -17.86 0.58 20.40
CA ASP A 235 -16.51 0.60 20.96
C ASP A 235 -15.59 -0.47 20.32
N PHE A 236 -16.00 -1.06 19.19
CA PHE A 236 -15.17 -2.01 18.44
C PHE A 236 -13.87 -1.35 17.99
N ALA A 237 -12.75 -1.83 18.53
CA ALA A 237 -11.44 -1.20 18.37
C ALA A 237 -10.38 -2.21 17.90
N TYR A 238 -9.22 -1.68 17.51
CA TYR A 238 -8.05 -2.45 17.10
C TYR A 238 -7.75 -3.69 17.97
N LYS A 239 -7.87 -3.57 19.30
CA LYS A 239 -7.62 -4.68 20.23
C LYS A 239 -8.59 -5.85 20.04
N ASN A 240 -9.84 -5.57 19.65
CA ASN A 240 -10.88 -6.59 19.54
C ASN A 240 -10.64 -7.47 18.32
N VAL A 241 -10.17 -6.89 17.21
CA VAL A 241 -9.72 -7.66 16.04
C VAL A 241 -8.59 -8.62 16.41
N LEU A 242 -7.66 -8.20 17.27
CA LEU A 242 -6.56 -9.06 17.73
C LEU A 242 -7.01 -10.20 18.66
N GLU A 243 -8.19 -10.09 19.27
CA GLU A 243 -8.77 -11.11 20.15
C GLU A 243 -9.55 -12.19 19.36
N MET A 244 -9.82 -11.99 18.06
CA MET A 244 -10.52 -12.93 17.18
C MET A 244 -9.62 -14.12 16.79
N VAL A 245 -9.68 -15.19 17.59
CA VAL A 245 -8.81 -16.37 17.45
C VAL A 245 -9.09 -17.15 16.17
N TYR A 246 -10.34 -17.26 15.73
CA TYR A 246 -10.70 -18.00 14.53
C TYR A 246 -10.36 -17.23 13.26
N LEU A 247 -10.58 -15.91 13.24
CA LEU A 247 -10.07 -15.02 12.19
C LEU A 247 -8.55 -15.17 12.00
N ASP A 248 -7.77 -15.11 13.09
CA ASP A 248 -6.31 -15.28 13.04
C ASP A 248 -5.90 -16.65 12.46
N LYS A 249 -6.61 -17.72 12.81
CA LYS A 249 -6.37 -19.06 12.25
C LYS A 249 -6.65 -19.12 10.76
N ILE A 250 -7.70 -18.46 10.29
CA ILE A 250 -8.05 -18.42 8.86
C ILE A 250 -6.97 -17.67 8.10
N VAL A 251 -6.60 -16.47 8.55
CA VAL A 251 -5.58 -15.64 7.87
C VAL A 251 -4.24 -16.37 7.81
N LYS A 252 -3.78 -16.96 8.92
CA LYS A 252 -2.51 -17.73 8.97
C LYS A 252 -2.56 -19.04 8.19
N GLY A 253 -3.74 -19.64 8.02
CA GLY A 253 -3.91 -20.83 7.21
C GLY A 253 -3.70 -20.59 5.71
N MET A 254 -3.73 -19.32 5.28
CA MET A 254 -3.59 -18.91 3.87
C MET A 254 -2.20 -18.36 3.51
N SER A 255 -1.33 -18.13 4.51
CA SER A 255 0.03 -17.59 4.37
C SER A 255 1.09 -18.70 4.43
#